data_AF-A0AAX3DXP3-F1
#
_entry.id   AF-A0AAX3DXP3-F1
#
_cell.length_a   1.000
_cell.length_b   1.000
_cell.length_c   1.000
_cell.angle_alpha   90.00
_cell.angle_beta   90.00
_cell.angle_gamma   90.00
#
_symmetry.space_group_name_H-M   'P 1'
#
loop_
_entity.id
_entity.type
_entity.pdbx_description
1 polymer ?
#
loop_
_entity_poly.entity_id
_entity_poly.type
_entity_poly.pdbx_seq_one_letter_code
_entity_poly.pdbx_strand_id
1 'polypeptide(L)'
;MTDTAPRADSSAAPAPHAPGPDRNLADIITALPELARHHAPGGASYTALASAARSAVVALFARGGTDVPFGPFGLISFPYHRMGAVDSLDLFGLDELILFSFYWQNRGRYRRVADIGGNIGLHSLVMARCGFSVETYEPDPEHIALFQANMRANDVTTVHVNEAAVSAQAGEAEFLRLRGNTTGSHIAGAKLDPYGEIDRFKVRLAAFDDIAAKADFAKIDAEGHEAVIITSLPRERWATIDVMLEIGSEANAAAIFDYARGAGVKLFTQKTGWRRAETLADLPTSYKQGSAFLTAKDAIPGLPPS
;
A
#
# COMPACT_ATOMS: atom_id res chain seq x y z
N MET A 1 -38.27 0.89 68.15
CA MET A 1 -37.24 1.51 67.30
C MET A 1 -36.30 0.42 66.82
N THR A 2 -36.56 -0.13 65.64
CA THR A 2 -35.65 -1.00 64.90
C THR A 2 -35.61 -0.44 63.50
N ASP A 3 -34.52 0.27 63.24
CA ASP A 3 -34.25 1.07 62.05
C ASP A 3 -33.79 0.13 60.93
N THR A 4 -34.64 -0.05 59.91
CA THR A 4 -34.31 -0.80 58.70
C THR A 4 -33.71 0.16 57.69
N ALA A 5 -32.38 0.20 57.62
CA ALA A 5 -31.68 0.87 56.53
C ALA A 5 -31.93 0.14 55.19
N PRO A 6 -32.26 0.84 54.10
CA PRO A 6 -32.45 0.21 52.81
C PRO A 6 -31.11 -0.21 52.22
N ARG A 7 -31.03 -1.47 51.75
CA ARG A 7 -29.90 -1.96 50.94
C ARG A 7 -29.92 -1.21 49.61
N ALA A 8 -28.86 -0.46 49.34
CA ALA A 8 -28.62 0.12 48.03
C ALA A 8 -28.36 -1.00 47.03
N ASP A 9 -29.25 -1.13 46.05
CA ASP A 9 -29.13 -2.03 44.92
C ASP A 9 -28.04 -1.49 43.97
N SER A 10 -26.83 -2.03 44.03
CA SER A 10 -25.74 -1.65 43.13
C SER A 10 -25.78 -2.53 41.86
N SER A 11 -26.81 -2.37 41.04
CA SER A 11 -26.83 -2.89 39.67
C SER A 11 -26.50 -1.77 38.68
N ALA A 12 -25.38 -1.08 38.89
CA ALA A 12 -24.82 -0.23 37.84
C ALA A 12 -24.29 -1.16 36.74
N ALA A 13 -24.93 -1.12 35.57
CA ALA A 13 -24.41 -1.79 34.38
C ALA A 13 -22.94 -1.34 34.16
N PRO A 14 -22.00 -2.26 33.88
CA PRO A 14 -20.62 -1.88 33.63
C PRO A 14 -20.59 -0.87 32.48
N ALA A 15 -19.86 0.23 32.66
CA ALA A 15 -19.63 1.21 31.61
C ALA A 15 -19.12 0.47 30.35
N PRO A 16 -19.59 0.85 29.14
CA PRO A 16 -19.19 0.14 27.93
C PRO A 16 -17.65 0.17 27.84
N HIS A 17 -17.04 -1.02 27.82
CA HIS A 17 -15.60 -1.14 27.65
C HIS A 17 -15.19 -0.48 26.33
N ALA A 18 -14.06 0.23 26.33
CA ALA A 18 -13.49 0.77 25.11
C ALA A 18 -13.33 -0.37 24.07
N PRO A 19 -13.66 -0.12 22.80
CA PRO A 19 -13.49 -1.11 21.75
C PRO A 19 -12.05 -1.65 21.69
N GLY A 20 -11.93 -2.96 21.45
CA GLY A 20 -10.64 -3.63 21.30
C GLY A 20 -9.83 -3.09 20.11
N PRO A 21 -8.50 -3.33 20.08
CA PRO A 21 -7.63 -2.81 19.04
C PRO A 21 -8.00 -3.32 17.63
N ASP A 22 -8.48 -4.56 17.53
CA ASP A 22 -9.02 -5.17 16.31
C ASP A 22 -10.24 -4.40 15.78
N ARG A 23 -11.19 -4.09 16.67
CA ARG A 23 -12.38 -3.31 16.32
C ARG A 23 -12.01 -1.88 15.93
N ASN A 24 -11.10 -1.23 16.66
CA ASN A 24 -10.64 0.12 16.32
C ASN A 24 -10.03 0.17 14.92
N LEU A 25 -9.19 -0.82 14.59
CA LEU A 25 -8.57 -0.89 13.28
C LEU A 25 -9.59 -1.15 12.17
N ALA A 26 -10.57 -2.04 12.42
CA ALA A 26 -11.68 -2.30 11.50
C ALA A 26 -12.53 -1.05 11.25
N ASP A 27 -12.88 -0.32 12.31
CA ASP A 27 -13.67 0.92 12.24
C ASP A 27 -12.90 2.01 11.47
N ILE A 28 -11.59 2.14 11.71
CA ILE A 28 -10.73 3.04 10.93
C ILE A 28 -10.78 2.68 9.44
N ILE A 29 -10.43 1.44 9.06
CA ILE A 29 -10.38 0.99 7.67
C ILE A 29 -11.72 1.24 6.95
N THR A 30 -12.83 1.00 7.63
CA THR A 30 -14.19 1.18 7.10
C THR A 30 -14.52 2.66 6.86
N ALA A 31 -14.04 3.57 7.72
CA ALA A 31 -14.31 4.99 7.62
C ALA A 31 -13.43 5.73 6.58
N LEU A 32 -12.26 5.18 6.21
CA LEU A 32 -11.31 5.85 5.31
C LEU A 32 -11.91 6.36 3.99
N PRO A 33 -12.80 5.66 3.27
CA PRO A 33 -13.36 6.19 2.02
C PRO A 33 -14.12 7.50 2.22
N GLU A 34 -14.88 7.64 3.32
CA GLU A 34 -15.61 8.87 3.66
C GLU A 34 -14.68 10.00 4.12
N LEU A 35 -13.48 9.65 4.58
CA LEU A 35 -12.46 10.56 5.07
C LEU A 35 -11.42 10.94 4.01
N ALA A 36 -11.65 10.63 2.73
CA ALA A 36 -10.68 10.83 1.63
C ALA A 36 -10.02 12.22 1.61
N ARG A 37 -10.79 13.29 1.84
CA ARG A 37 -10.27 14.68 1.89
C ARG A 37 -9.26 14.93 3.03
N HIS A 38 -9.21 14.05 4.01
CA HIS A 38 -8.33 14.10 5.18
C HIS A 38 -7.12 13.17 5.06
N HIS A 39 -6.93 12.51 3.92
CA HIS A 39 -5.81 11.59 3.69
C HIS A 39 -4.48 12.30 3.42
N ALA A 40 -4.46 13.62 3.24
CA ALA A 40 -3.23 14.37 3.02
C ALA A 40 -2.28 14.25 4.23
N PRO A 41 -1.06 13.69 4.05
CA PRO A 41 -0.11 13.55 5.14
C PRO A 41 0.26 14.88 5.79
N GLY A 42 0.44 14.87 7.11
CA GLY A 42 0.78 16.05 7.91
C GLY A 42 -0.41 16.89 8.37
N GLY A 43 -1.63 16.63 7.88
CA GLY A 43 -2.86 17.25 8.42
C GLY A 43 -3.16 16.78 9.86
N ALA A 44 -3.94 17.58 10.61
CA ALA A 44 -4.32 17.23 11.98
C ALA A 44 -5.16 15.94 12.04
N SER A 45 -6.14 15.80 11.15
CA SER A 45 -6.97 14.59 11.02
C SER A 45 -6.14 13.37 10.64
N TYR A 46 -5.23 13.52 9.67
CA TYR A 46 -4.30 12.47 9.28
C TYR A 46 -3.44 12.01 10.45
N THR A 47 -2.82 12.94 11.17
CA THR A 47 -1.94 12.65 12.31
C THR A 47 -2.69 11.91 13.42
N ALA A 48 -3.93 12.31 13.72
CA ALA A 48 -4.77 11.64 14.71
C ALA A 48 -5.12 10.21 14.29
N LEU A 49 -5.55 10.01 13.03
CA LEU A 49 -5.86 8.69 12.47
C LEU A 49 -4.62 7.79 12.44
N ALA A 50 -3.47 8.31 12.03
CA ALA A 50 -2.22 7.55 11.95
C ALA A 50 -1.76 7.08 13.33
N SER A 51 -1.88 7.94 14.35
CA SER A 51 -1.57 7.58 15.74
C SER A 51 -2.49 6.48 16.28
N ALA A 52 -3.81 6.60 16.02
CA ALA A 52 -4.79 5.61 16.42
C ALA A 52 -4.56 4.25 15.72
N ALA A 53 -4.35 4.27 14.39
CA ALA A 53 -4.02 3.10 13.60
C ALA A 53 -2.74 2.42 14.09
N ARG A 54 -1.65 3.19 14.29
CA ARG A 54 -0.38 2.66 14.78
C ARG A 54 -0.54 2.00 16.16
N SER A 55 -1.30 2.61 17.05
CA SER A 55 -1.56 2.04 18.38
C SER A 55 -2.26 0.69 18.30
N ALA A 56 -3.27 0.57 17.43
CA ALA A 56 -3.97 -0.69 17.19
C ALA A 56 -3.06 -1.76 16.55
N VAL A 57 -2.30 -1.38 15.51
CA VAL A 57 -1.34 -2.27 14.82
C VAL A 57 -0.31 -2.83 15.79
N VAL A 58 0.32 -1.97 16.61
CA VAL A 58 1.33 -2.41 17.59
C VAL A 58 0.71 -3.41 18.58
N ALA A 59 -0.51 -3.15 19.05
CA ALA A 59 -1.18 -4.05 19.98
C ALA A 59 -1.46 -5.45 19.39
N LEU A 60 -1.72 -5.51 18.08
CA LEU A 60 -2.10 -6.74 17.38
C LEU A 60 -0.90 -7.52 16.82
N PHE A 61 0.06 -6.84 16.20
CA PHE A 61 1.09 -7.49 15.38
C PHE A 61 2.48 -7.56 16.04
N ALA A 62 2.77 -6.75 17.07
CA ALA A 62 4.11 -6.71 17.66
C ALA A 62 4.54 -8.00 18.38
N ARG A 63 3.58 -8.90 18.69
CA ARG A 63 3.81 -10.17 19.39
C ARG A 63 3.52 -11.40 18.53
N GLY A 64 3.74 -11.31 17.23
CA GLY A 64 3.71 -12.46 16.32
C GLY A 64 2.54 -12.47 15.33
N GLY A 65 1.53 -11.61 15.51
CA GLY A 65 0.54 -11.31 14.48
C GLY A 65 -0.17 -12.52 13.88
N THR A 66 -0.46 -13.55 14.68
CA THR A 66 -1.10 -14.80 14.21
C THR A 66 -2.61 -14.74 14.37
N ASP A 67 -3.35 -15.11 13.34
CA ASP A 67 -4.82 -15.16 13.26
C ASP A 67 -5.49 -13.89 13.81
N VAL A 68 -4.95 -12.73 13.43
CA VAL A 68 -5.43 -11.42 13.84
C VAL A 68 -6.69 -11.06 13.04
N PRO A 69 -7.83 -10.73 13.68
CA PRO A 69 -8.96 -10.11 12.99
C PRO A 69 -8.52 -8.76 12.39
N PHE A 70 -8.54 -8.65 11.07
CA PHE A 70 -8.05 -7.48 10.36
C PHE A 70 -9.13 -6.90 9.46
N GLY A 71 -9.97 -6.05 10.06
CA GLY A 71 -11.04 -5.35 9.36
C GLY A 71 -11.91 -6.28 8.53
N PRO A 72 -12.28 -5.88 7.30
CA PRO A 72 -13.12 -6.69 6.44
C PRO A 72 -12.38 -7.86 5.76
N PHE A 73 -11.06 -8.00 5.95
CA PHE A 73 -10.23 -8.98 5.25
C PHE A 73 -10.20 -10.36 5.92
N GLY A 74 -10.87 -10.50 7.06
CA GLY A 74 -10.89 -11.72 7.86
C GLY A 74 -9.68 -11.84 8.77
N LEU A 75 -9.33 -13.08 9.13
CA LEU A 75 -8.13 -13.36 9.93
C LEU A 75 -6.89 -13.28 9.04
N ILE A 76 -5.85 -12.60 9.53
CA ILE A 76 -4.53 -12.60 8.90
C ILE A 76 -3.45 -13.04 9.88
N SER A 77 -2.52 -13.85 9.36
CA SER A 77 -1.31 -14.26 10.05
C SER A 77 -0.12 -13.58 9.39
N PHE A 78 0.40 -12.51 10.00
CA PHE A 78 1.51 -11.71 9.47
C PHE A 78 2.54 -11.43 10.58
N PRO A 79 3.60 -12.26 10.69
CA PRO A 79 4.56 -12.16 11.79
C PRO A 79 5.38 -10.86 11.80
N TYR A 80 5.95 -10.57 12.97
CA TYR A 80 6.86 -9.45 13.13
C TYR A 80 8.20 -9.75 12.44
N HIS A 81 8.63 -8.87 11.54
CA HIS A 81 9.93 -8.94 10.87
C HIS A 81 10.66 -7.60 10.96
N ARG A 82 11.92 -7.62 11.41
CA ARG A 82 12.80 -6.45 11.34
C ARG A 82 13.48 -6.41 9.98
N MET A 83 13.46 -5.25 9.32
CA MET A 83 13.97 -5.06 7.95
C MET A 83 14.98 -3.89 7.88
N GLY A 84 15.70 -3.67 8.98
CA GLY A 84 16.64 -2.56 9.14
C GLY A 84 16.04 -1.41 9.93
N ALA A 85 16.02 -0.21 9.34
CA ALA A 85 15.43 0.99 9.94
C ALA A 85 13.90 0.94 10.06
N VAL A 86 13.26 0.03 9.32
CA VAL A 86 11.82 -0.24 9.36
C VAL A 86 11.54 -1.69 9.77
N ASP A 87 10.31 -1.95 10.19
CA ASP A 87 9.83 -3.29 10.48
C ASP A 87 8.43 -3.56 9.90
N SER A 88 7.93 -4.78 10.05
CA SER A 88 6.66 -5.17 9.44
C SER A 88 5.45 -4.42 9.99
N LEU A 89 5.56 -3.73 11.14
CA LEU A 89 4.48 -2.89 11.66
C LEU A 89 4.34 -1.60 10.85
N ASP A 90 5.42 -1.14 10.21
CA ASP A 90 5.41 0.07 9.38
C ASP A 90 4.63 -0.16 8.07
N LEU A 91 4.53 -1.43 7.62
CA LEU A 91 3.71 -1.83 6.47
C LEU A 91 2.20 -1.72 6.74
N PHE A 92 1.79 -1.44 7.97
CA PHE A 92 0.39 -1.14 8.33
C PHE A 92 0.21 0.35 8.67
N GLY A 93 1.09 1.22 8.15
CA GLY A 93 0.94 2.67 8.23
C GLY A 93 -0.40 3.14 7.65
N LEU A 94 -0.82 4.35 8.03
CA LEU A 94 -2.12 4.89 7.58
C LEU A 94 -2.22 4.94 6.05
N ASP A 95 -1.14 5.26 5.36
CA ASP A 95 -1.09 5.29 3.90
C ASP A 95 -1.42 3.91 3.31
N GLU A 96 -0.88 2.84 3.89
CA GLU A 96 -1.20 1.47 3.47
C GLU A 96 -2.62 1.06 3.82
N LEU A 97 -3.14 1.47 4.98
CA LEU A 97 -4.54 1.23 5.33
C LEU A 97 -5.51 1.93 4.39
N ILE A 98 -5.15 3.10 3.86
CA ILE A 98 -5.92 3.80 2.82
C ILE A 98 -5.96 2.96 1.55
N LEU A 99 -4.82 2.41 1.13
CA LEU A 99 -4.74 1.51 -0.02
C LEU A 99 -5.54 0.21 0.20
N PHE A 100 -5.47 -0.40 1.39
CA PHE A 100 -6.26 -1.58 1.73
C PHE A 100 -7.76 -1.30 1.68
N SER A 101 -8.20 -0.16 2.22
CA SER A 101 -9.58 0.27 2.13
C SER A 101 -10.01 0.49 0.67
N PHE A 102 -9.15 1.08 -0.16
CA PHE A 102 -9.39 1.22 -1.60
C PHE A 102 -9.57 -0.14 -2.29
N TYR A 103 -8.74 -1.15 -1.99
CA TYR A 103 -8.90 -2.51 -2.52
C TYR A 103 -10.27 -3.08 -2.15
N TRP A 104 -10.66 -2.93 -0.88
CA TRP A 104 -11.94 -3.42 -0.38
C TRP A 104 -13.13 -2.79 -1.10
N GLN A 105 -13.13 -1.46 -1.28
CA GLN A 105 -14.20 -0.75 -1.98
C GLN A 105 -14.32 -1.16 -3.45
N ASN A 106 -13.22 -1.60 -4.06
CA ASN A 106 -13.15 -1.92 -5.48
C ASN A 106 -13.14 -3.43 -5.79
N ARG A 107 -13.46 -4.29 -4.82
CA ARG A 107 -13.51 -5.76 -4.98
C ARG A 107 -14.42 -6.28 -6.11
N GLY A 108 -15.45 -5.51 -6.46
CA GLY A 108 -16.35 -5.82 -7.57
C GLY A 108 -15.95 -5.20 -8.92
N ARG A 109 -14.90 -4.37 -8.93
CA ARG A 109 -14.50 -3.56 -10.07
C ARG A 109 -13.25 -4.09 -10.77
N TYR A 110 -12.22 -4.41 -9.99
CA TYR A 110 -10.99 -5.02 -10.49
C TYR A 110 -11.04 -6.53 -10.35
N ARG A 111 -10.30 -7.24 -11.19
CA ARG A 111 -10.23 -8.70 -11.17
C ARG A 111 -8.80 -9.21 -11.21
N ARG A 112 -7.99 -8.68 -12.13
CA ARG A 112 -6.60 -9.10 -12.35
C ARG A 112 -5.70 -7.93 -12.00
N VAL A 113 -5.00 -8.04 -10.88
CA VAL A 113 -4.23 -6.93 -10.32
C VAL A 113 -2.75 -7.25 -10.33
N ALA A 114 -1.93 -6.23 -10.56
CA ALA A 114 -0.49 -6.31 -10.46
C ALA A 114 0.01 -5.61 -9.18
N ASP A 115 0.92 -6.25 -8.45
CA ASP A 115 1.59 -5.69 -7.27
C ASP A 115 3.09 -5.58 -7.55
N ILE A 116 3.56 -4.39 -7.91
CA ILE A 116 4.96 -4.14 -8.26
C ILE A 116 5.68 -3.60 -7.02
N GLY A 117 6.73 -4.33 -6.60
CA GLY A 117 7.36 -4.12 -5.29
C GLY A 117 6.63 -4.90 -4.20
N GLY A 118 6.48 -6.21 -4.41
CA GLY A 118 5.71 -7.09 -3.53
C GLY A 118 6.26 -7.18 -2.11
N ASN A 119 7.54 -6.86 -1.89
CA ASN A 119 8.22 -6.88 -0.59
C ASN A 119 7.94 -8.23 0.12
N ILE A 120 7.57 -8.21 1.40
CA ILE A 120 7.19 -9.41 2.16
C ILE A 120 5.69 -9.78 2.04
N GLY A 121 4.97 -9.19 1.07
CA GLY A 121 3.68 -9.69 0.58
C GLY A 121 2.41 -9.20 1.25
N LEU A 122 2.46 -8.14 2.06
CA LEU A 122 1.27 -7.66 2.75
C LEU A 122 0.18 -7.16 1.79
N HIS A 123 0.53 -6.34 0.78
CA HIS A 123 -0.44 -5.86 -0.22
C HIS A 123 -1.06 -7.00 -0.98
N SER A 124 -0.24 -7.90 -1.51
CA SER A 124 -0.70 -9.11 -2.20
C SER A 124 -1.63 -9.98 -1.35
N LEU A 125 -1.35 -10.16 -0.06
CA LEU A 125 -2.24 -10.85 0.88
C LEU A 125 -3.60 -10.17 0.97
N VAL A 126 -3.61 -8.85 1.20
CA VAL A 126 -4.86 -8.07 1.31
C VAL A 126 -5.64 -8.08 -0.01
N MET A 127 -4.97 -7.91 -1.14
CA MET A 127 -5.58 -8.00 -2.48
C MET A 127 -6.21 -9.38 -2.72
N ALA A 128 -5.54 -10.46 -2.31
CA ALA A 128 -6.10 -11.81 -2.38
C ALA A 128 -7.33 -11.98 -1.49
N ARG A 129 -7.34 -11.40 -0.27
CA ARG A 129 -8.53 -11.37 0.62
C ARG A 129 -9.69 -10.55 0.03
N CYS A 130 -9.41 -9.60 -0.85
CA CYS A 130 -10.44 -8.89 -1.63
C CYS A 130 -11.01 -9.72 -2.80
N GLY A 131 -10.48 -10.91 -3.06
CA GLY A 131 -10.91 -11.79 -4.15
C GLY A 131 -10.26 -11.49 -5.51
N PHE A 132 -9.19 -10.71 -5.53
CA PHE A 132 -8.43 -10.45 -6.76
C PHE A 132 -7.53 -11.63 -7.14
N SER A 133 -7.30 -11.80 -8.43
CA SER A 133 -6.20 -12.60 -8.97
C SER A 133 -4.96 -11.71 -9.04
N VAL A 134 -3.93 -12.02 -8.27
CA VAL A 134 -2.76 -11.14 -8.07
C VAL A 134 -1.54 -11.69 -8.79
N GLU A 135 -0.91 -10.87 -9.64
CA GLU A 135 0.46 -11.08 -10.09
C GLU A 135 1.38 -10.11 -9.35
N THR A 136 2.27 -10.62 -8.50
CA THR A 136 3.24 -9.79 -7.79
C THR A 136 4.63 -9.92 -8.42
N TYR A 137 5.43 -8.86 -8.27
CA TYR A 137 6.78 -8.75 -8.80
C TYR A 137 7.69 -8.25 -7.68
N GLU A 138 8.58 -9.13 -7.21
CA GLU A 138 9.57 -8.85 -6.17
C GLU A 138 10.92 -9.42 -6.63
N PRO A 139 11.96 -8.59 -6.82
CA PRO A 139 13.28 -9.06 -7.24
C PRO A 139 14.13 -9.66 -6.11
N ASP A 140 13.88 -9.33 -4.84
CA ASP A 140 14.75 -9.72 -3.74
C ASP A 140 14.43 -11.14 -3.23
N PRO A 141 15.36 -12.11 -3.33
CA PRO A 141 15.09 -13.50 -2.93
C PRO A 141 14.86 -13.68 -1.42
N GLU A 142 15.39 -12.79 -0.57
CA GLU A 142 15.11 -12.83 0.87
C GLU A 142 13.68 -12.36 1.16
N HIS A 143 13.21 -11.32 0.47
CA HIS A 143 11.83 -10.86 0.58
C HIS A 143 10.86 -11.89 0.01
N ILE A 144 11.18 -12.52 -1.12
CA ILE A 144 10.38 -13.61 -1.69
C ILE A 144 10.21 -14.76 -0.70
N ALA A 145 11.27 -15.16 0.02
CA ALA A 145 11.17 -16.24 1.00
C ALA A 145 10.17 -15.91 2.13
N LEU A 146 10.21 -14.66 2.63
CA LEU A 146 9.26 -14.15 3.62
C LEU A 146 7.85 -14.01 3.06
N PHE A 147 7.72 -13.47 1.84
CA PHE A 147 6.46 -13.37 1.11
C PHE A 147 5.77 -14.73 1.05
N GLN A 148 6.47 -15.75 0.56
CA GLN A 148 5.91 -17.09 0.41
C GLN A 148 5.54 -17.71 1.77
N ALA A 149 6.32 -17.44 2.83
CA ALA A 149 5.96 -17.86 4.18
C ALA A 149 4.67 -17.19 4.67
N ASN A 150 4.50 -15.90 4.40
CA ASN A 150 3.31 -15.14 4.75
C ASN A 150 2.08 -15.62 3.96
N MET A 151 2.20 -15.93 2.66
CA MET A 151 1.10 -16.52 1.90
C MET A 151 0.66 -17.88 2.47
N ARG A 152 1.63 -18.75 2.79
CA ARG A 152 1.36 -20.07 3.41
C ARG A 152 0.68 -19.94 4.76
N ALA A 153 1.08 -18.98 5.59
CA ALA A 153 0.46 -18.74 6.90
C ALA A 153 -1.00 -18.29 6.80
N ASN A 154 -1.48 -17.89 5.62
CA ASN A 154 -2.83 -17.40 5.38
C ASN A 154 -3.66 -18.30 4.44
N ASP A 155 -3.13 -19.45 4.05
CA ASP A 155 -3.71 -20.36 3.05
C ASP A 155 -4.02 -19.68 1.71
N VAL A 156 -3.20 -18.70 1.32
CA VAL A 156 -3.38 -17.96 0.06
C VAL A 156 -2.62 -18.65 -1.07
N THR A 157 -3.36 -19.06 -2.11
CA THR A 157 -2.84 -19.73 -3.31
C THR A 157 -3.15 -18.98 -4.61
N THR A 158 -3.89 -17.88 -4.53
CA THR A 158 -4.35 -17.07 -5.67
C THR A 158 -3.34 -16.02 -6.13
N VAL A 159 -2.20 -15.91 -5.45
CA VAL A 159 -1.13 -14.95 -5.74
C VAL A 159 -0.03 -15.66 -6.53
N HIS A 160 0.28 -15.14 -7.71
CA HIS A 160 1.41 -15.59 -8.52
C HIS A 160 2.62 -14.69 -8.28
N VAL A 161 3.72 -15.28 -7.78
CA VAL A 161 4.96 -14.55 -7.47
C VAL A 161 5.94 -14.62 -8.64
N ASN A 162 6.33 -13.47 -9.16
CA ASN A 162 7.37 -13.34 -10.17
C ASN A 162 8.66 -12.82 -9.54
N GLU A 163 9.72 -13.62 -9.60
CA GLU A 163 11.07 -13.19 -9.19
C GLU A 163 11.67 -12.28 -10.27
N ALA A 164 11.24 -11.02 -10.28
CA ALA A 164 11.66 -10.00 -11.22
C ALA A 164 11.35 -8.60 -10.72
N ALA A 165 12.20 -7.65 -11.10
CA ALA A 165 11.83 -6.25 -11.06
C ALA A 165 11.05 -5.88 -12.34
N VAL A 166 10.34 -4.76 -12.31
CA VAL A 166 9.58 -4.25 -13.46
C VAL A 166 10.23 -3.01 -14.01
N SER A 167 10.26 -2.88 -15.33
CA SER A 167 10.87 -1.75 -16.04
C SER A 167 10.14 -1.47 -17.35
N ALA A 168 10.67 -0.54 -18.14
CA ALA A 168 10.16 -0.21 -19.46
C ALA A 168 10.25 -1.38 -20.46
N GLN A 169 11.26 -2.25 -20.29
CA GLN A 169 11.54 -3.38 -21.19
C GLN A 169 11.99 -4.60 -20.39
N ALA A 170 11.78 -5.79 -20.95
CA ALA A 170 12.30 -7.03 -20.41
C ALA A 170 13.82 -7.11 -20.58
N GLY A 171 14.50 -7.83 -19.69
CA GLY A 171 15.96 -7.96 -19.72
C GLY A 171 16.55 -8.34 -18.37
N GLU A 172 17.75 -7.85 -18.09
CA GLU A 172 18.44 -7.98 -16.81
C GLU A 172 18.88 -6.60 -16.33
N ALA A 173 18.94 -6.41 -15.01
CA ALA A 173 19.59 -5.27 -14.39
C ALA A 173 20.36 -5.69 -13.15
N GLU A 174 21.29 -4.83 -12.71
CA GLU A 174 21.86 -4.93 -11.38
C GLU A 174 20.87 -4.37 -10.36
N PHE A 175 20.67 -5.12 -9.28
CA PHE A 175 19.84 -4.76 -8.14
C PHE A 175 20.72 -4.49 -6.92
N LEU A 176 20.37 -3.46 -6.16
CA LEU A 176 21.10 -2.98 -4.99
C LEU A 176 20.24 -3.23 -3.75
N ARG A 177 20.62 -4.21 -2.92
CA ARG A 177 19.98 -4.45 -1.63
C ARG A 177 20.69 -3.68 -0.52
N LEU A 178 19.95 -2.85 0.21
CA LEU A 178 20.49 -2.05 1.33
C LEU A 178 20.36 -2.84 2.64
N ARG A 179 21.47 -3.39 3.17
CA ARG A 179 21.45 -4.26 4.37
C ARG A 179 20.85 -3.60 5.63
N GLY A 180 20.90 -2.28 5.72
CA GLY A 180 20.34 -1.49 6.83
C GLY A 180 18.91 -0.99 6.64
N ASN A 181 18.32 -1.18 5.45
CA ASN A 181 16.95 -0.80 5.13
C ASN A 181 16.49 -1.52 3.86
N THR A 182 16.16 -2.80 3.96
CA THR A 182 15.96 -3.63 2.77
C THR A 182 14.74 -3.22 1.95
N THR A 183 13.77 -2.49 2.55
CA THR A 183 12.64 -1.97 1.78
C THR A 183 13.11 -0.94 0.76
N GLY A 184 14.14 -0.14 1.05
CA GLY A 184 14.70 0.85 0.13
C GLY A 184 15.55 0.32 -1.04
N SER A 185 15.55 -1.00 -1.26
CA SER A 185 16.36 -1.68 -2.28
C SER A 185 15.80 -1.45 -3.68
N HIS A 186 16.67 -1.26 -4.69
CA HIS A 186 16.24 -0.75 -6.00
C HIS A 186 17.17 -1.19 -7.15
N ILE A 187 16.71 -1.00 -8.38
CA ILE A 187 17.52 -1.18 -9.60
C ILE A 187 18.65 -0.13 -9.62
N ALA A 188 19.86 -0.54 -10.00
CA ALA A 188 21.02 0.35 -10.15
C ALA A 188 20.69 1.57 -11.02
N GLY A 189 20.96 2.78 -10.51
CA GLY A 189 20.70 4.04 -11.19
C GLY A 189 19.32 4.65 -10.94
N ALA A 190 18.41 3.96 -10.22
CA ALA A 190 17.11 4.53 -9.85
C ALA A 190 17.22 5.62 -8.77
N LYS A 191 18.24 5.55 -7.90
CA LYS A 191 18.55 6.58 -6.88
C LYS A 191 20.00 7.06 -7.06
N LEU A 192 20.23 8.36 -6.84
CA LEU A 192 21.51 9.02 -7.14
C LEU A 192 22.64 8.74 -6.13
N ASP A 193 22.32 8.38 -4.88
CA ASP A 193 23.33 8.15 -3.85
C ASP A 193 22.84 7.18 -2.76
N PRO A 194 22.88 5.85 -2.99
CA PRO A 194 22.55 4.89 -1.96
C PRO A 194 23.68 4.81 -0.92
N TYR A 195 23.38 5.19 0.33
CA TYR A 195 24.33 5.12 1.44
C TYR A 195 24.20 3.81 2.22
N GLY A 196 25.32 3.26 2.70
CA GLY A 196 25.36 2.07 3.56
C GLY A 196 26.01 0.84 2.92
N GLU A 197 25.89 -0.32 3.59
CA GLU A 197 26.32 -1.60 3.04
C GLU A 197 25.31 -2.11 2.00
N ILE A 198 25.81 -2.37 0.78
CA ILE A 198 24.99 -2.70 -0.38
C ILE A 198 25.43 -4.06 -0.95
N ASP A 199 24.51 -5.02 -0.99
CA ASP A 199 24.69 -6.23 -1.79
C ASP A 199 24.25 -5.96 -3.23
N ARG A 200 25.03 -6.44 -4.20
CA ARG A 200 24.74 -6.30 -5.64
C ARG A 200 24.55 -7.66 -6.27
N PHE A 201 23.45 -7.84 -6.99
CA PHE A 201 23.18 -9.05 -7.75
C PHE A 201 22.34 -8.75 -8.98
N LYS A 202 22.32 -9.66 -9.94
CA LYS A 202 21.50 -9.51 -11.15
C LYS A 202 20.09 -9.99 -10.90
N VAL A 203 19.12 -9.29 -11.48
CA VAL A 203 17.70 -9.66 -11.46
C VAL A 203 17.12 -9.59 -12.86
N ARG A 204 16.09 -10.41 -13.10
CA ARG A 204 15.29 -10.34 -14.33
C ARG A 204 14.42 -9.08 -14.31
N LEU A 205 14.25 -8.47 -15.47
CA LEU A 205 13.28 -7.41 -15.71
C LEU A 205 12.08 -7.96 -16.50
N ALA A 206 10.88 -7.62 -16.05
CA ALA A 206 9.64 -7.74 -16.80
C ALA A 206 9.24 -6.38 -17.39
N ALA A 207 8.73 -6.37 -18.62
CA ALA A 207 8.22 -5.15 -19.25
C ALA A 207 6.83 -4.81 -18.69
N PHE A 208 6.64 -3.58 -18.23
CA PHE A 208 5.35 -3.17 -17.66
C PHE A 208 4.21 -3.20 -18.69
N ASP A 209 4.47 -2.95 -19.97
CA ASP A 209 3.44 -3.02 -21.01
C ASP A 209 2.79 -4.42 -21.10
N ASP A 210 3.58 -5.48 -20.96
CA ASP A 210 3.09 -6.87 -20.98
C ASP A 210 2.24 -7.20 -19.75
N ILE A 211 2.55 -6.59 -18.60
CA ILE A 211 1.81 -6.72 -17.34
C ILE A 211 0.49 -5.95 -17.46
N ALA A 212 0.55 -4.70 -17.89
CA ALA A 212 -0.60 -3.82 -18.08
C ALA A 212 -1.57 -4.31 -19.16
N ALA A 213 -1.10 -5.12 -20.11
CA ALA A 213 -1.97 -5.79 -21.09
C ALA A 213 -2.91 -6.84 -20.46
N LYS A 214 -2.58 -7.34 -19.27
CA LYS A 214 -3.31 -8.42 -18.58
C LYS A 214 -4.04 -7.92 -17.33
N ALA A 215 -3.51 -6.91 -16.66
CA ALA A 215 -4.07 -6.34 -15.44
C ALA A 215 -5.12 -5.24 -15.72
N ASP A 216 -6.11 -5.11 -14.84
CA ASP A 216 -7.07 -4.00 -14.81
C ASP A 216 -6.78 -2.99 -13.68
N PHE A 217 -5.86 -3.32 -12.77
CA PHE A 217 -5.31 -2.41 -11.77
C PHE A 217 -3.84 -2.77 -11.43
N ALA A 218 -3.00 -1.77 -11.15
CA ALA A 218 -1.65 -1.99 -10.63
C ALA A 218 -1.34 -1.10 -9.42
N LYS A 219 -0.72 -1.68 -8.39
CA LYS A 219 0.04 -0.95 -7.36
C LYS A 219 1.51 -0.92 -7.79
N ILE A 220 2.13 0.26 -7.77
CA ILE A 220 3.55 0.42 -8.13
C ILE A 220 4.32 1.13 -7.03
N ASP A 221 5.29 0.43 -6.50
CA ASP A 221 6.21 0.89 -5.48
C ASP A 221 7.56 0.24 -5.76
N ALA A 222 8.25 0.80 -6.74
CA ALA A 222 9.45 0.22 -7.34
C ALA A 222 10.72 0.93 -6.84
N GLU A 223 10.61 1.56 -5.67
CA GLU A 223 11.69 2.24 -4.97
C GLU A 223 12.45 3.23 -5.87
N GLY A 224 11.71 4.09 -6.58
CA GLY A 224 12.26 5.17 -7.39
C GLY A 224 12.24 4.94 -8.90
N HIS A 225 11.89 3.73 -9.35
CA HIS A 225 11.83 3.38 -10.78
C HIS A 225 10.47 3.69 -11.44
N GLU A 226 9.58 4.40 -10.74
CA GLU A 226 8.18 4.57 -11.14
C GLU A 226 8.03 5.39 -12.42
N ALA A 227 8.80 6.48 -12.60
CA ALA A 227 8.69 7.26 -13.82
C ALA A 227 9.12 6.45 -15.06
N VAL A 228 10.16 5.61 -14.95
CA VAL A 228 10.58 4.75 -16.07
C VAL A 228 9.46 3.78 -16.44
N ILE A 229 8.82 3.18 -15.44
CA ILE A 229 7.69 2.27 -15.63
C ILE A 229 6.51 3.00 -16.28
N ILE A 230 6.06 4.13 -15.72
CA ILE A 230 4.87 4.86 -16.17
C ILE A 230 5.07 5.46 -17.56
N THR A 231 6.20 6.13 -17.79
CA THR A 231 6.45 6.83 -19.06
C THR A 231 6.71 5.88 -20.24
N SER A 232 6.96 4.59 -19.96
CA SER A 232 7.08 3.56 -20.99
C SER A 232 5.73 3.08 -21.54
N LEU A 233 4.63 3.33 -20.82
CA LEU A 233 3.34 2.76 -21.15
C LEU A 233 2.74 3.43 -22.40
N PRO A 234 2.26 2.69 -23.41
CA PRO A 234 1.48 3.26 -24.50
C PRO A 234 0.18 3.88 -23.98
N ARG A 235 -0.21 5.05 -24.49
CA ARG A 235 -1.39 5.79 -23.99
C ARG A 235 -2.68 4.95 -24.09
N GLU A 236 -2.76 4.04 -25.06
CA GLU A 236 -3.91 3.18 -25.32
C GLU A 236 -4.18 2.22 -24.15
N ARG A 237 -3.15 1.88 -23.35
CA ARG A 237 -3.30 0.99 -22.20
C ARG A 237 -4.19 1.58 -21.11
N TRP A 238 -4.21 2.89 -20.95
CA TRP A 238 -5.04 3.57 -19.94
C TRP A 238 -6.55 3.39 -20.15
N ALA A 239 -6.98 2.86 -21.31
CA ALA A 239 -8.36 2.44 -21.52
C ALA A 239 -8.76 1.25 -20.63
N THR A 240 -7.80 0.44 -20.17
CA THR A 240 -8.07 -0.82 -19.46
C THR A 240 -7.45 -0.93 -18.08
N ILE A 241 -6.46 -0.10 -17.74
CA ILE A 241 -5.77 -0.15 -16.44
C ILE A 241 -5.89 1.16 -15.66
N ASP A 242 -6.07 1.03 -14.35
CA ASP A 242 -5.84 2.10 -13.37
C ASP A 242 -4.57 1.80 -12.57
N VAL A 243 -3.84 2.84 -12.12
CA VAL A 243 -2.58 2.68 -11.39
C VAL A 243 -2.58 3.48 -10.10
N MET A 244 -2.27 2.84 -8.98
CA MET A 244 -1.88 3.47 -7.72
C MET A 244 -0.36 3.38 -7.59
N LEU A 245 0.34 4.48 -7.30
CA LEU A 245 1.80 4.47 -7.19
C LEU A 245 2.37 5.44 -6.17
N GLU A 246 3.57 5.14 -5.71
CA GLU A 246 4.40 6.08 -4.97
C GLU A 246 5.15 7.04 -5.92
N ILE A 247 5.27 8.31 -5.53
CA ILE A 247 6.14 9.28 -6.24
C ILE A 247 7.18 9.80 -5.25
N GLY A 248 8.40 9.25 -5.34
CA GLY A 248 9.46 9.48 -4.36
C GLY A 248 10.39 10.68 -4.60
N SER A 249 10.28 11.39 -5.73
CA SER A 249 11.21 12.47 -6.09
C SER A 249 10.60 13.55 -6.98
N GLU A 250 11.20 14.74 -6.99
CA GLU A 250 10.82 15.83 -7.92
C GLU A 250 10.97 15.43 -9.39
N ALA A 251 12.02 14.67 -9.72
CA ALA A 251 12.25 14.17 -11.07
C ALA A 251 11.16 13.18 -11.51
N ASN A 252 10.78 12.24 -10.63
CA ASN A 252 9.67 11.32 -10.89
C ASN A 252 8.35 12.09 -11.06
N ALA A 253 8.08 13.06 -10.19
CA ALA A 253 6.88 13.89 -10.28
C ALA A 253 6.80 14.63 -11.62
N ALA A 254 7.88 15.28 -12.06
CA ALA A 254 7.91 16.02 -13.32
C ALA A 254 7.66 15.09 -14.52
N ALA A 255 8.39 13.98 -14.60
CA ALA A 255 8.27 13.03 -15.71
C ALA A 255 6.87 12.40 -15.80
N ILE A 256 6.30 11.98 -14.66
CA ILE A 256 4.97 11.38 -14.60
C ILE A 256 3.89 12.40 -14.95
N PHE A 257 4.01 13.64 -14.46
CA PHE A 257 3.05 14.71 -14.77
C PHE A 257 3.03 15.06 -16.25
N ASP A 258 4.22 15.24 -16.86
CA ASP A 258 4.36 15.56 -18.28
C ASP A 258 3.80 14.43 -19.16
N TYR A 259 4.14 13.18 -18.84
CA TYR A 259 3.56 12.02 -19.52
C TYR A 259 2.05 11.96 -19.39
N ALA A 260 1.50 12.10 -18.18
CA ALA A 260 0.05 12.01 -17.94
C ALA A 260 -0.72 13.07 -18.76
N ARG A 261 -0.19 14.30 -18.83
CA ARG A 261 -0.75 15.37 -19.68
C ARG A 261 -0.72 15.01 -21.15
N GLY A 262 0.41 14.49 -21.65
CA GLY A 262 0.56 14.08 -23.04
C GLY A 262 -0.33 12.89 -23.43
N ALA A 263 -0.53 11.95 -22.51
CA ALA A 263 -1.35 10.75 -22.70
C ALA A 263 -2.86 11.00 -22.48
N GLY A 264 -3.27 12.15 -21.94
CA GLY A 264 -4.67 12.46 -21.61
C GLY A 264 -5.20 11.73 -20.37
N VAL A 265 -4.29 11.32 -19.49
CA VAL A 265 -4.54 10.56 -18.26
C VAL A 265 -4.67 11.53 -17.10
N LYS A 266 -5.62 11.26 -16.20
CA LYS A 266 -5.87 12.10 -15.02
C LYS A 266 -5.03 11.56 -13.88
N LEU A 267 -4.48 12.48 -13.09
CA LEU A 267 -3.67 12.17 -11.93
C LEU A 267 -4.34 12.78 -10.70
N PHE A 268 -4.45 11.99 -9.63
CA PHE A 268 -5.03 12.37 -8.35
C PHE A 268 -4.02 12.07 -7.25
N THR A 269 -3.91 12.91 -6.22
CA THR A 269 -2.83 12.77 -5.23
C THR A 269 -3.35 12.75 -3.82
N GLN A 270 -2.85 11.81 -3.02
CA GLN A 270 -3.12 11.77 -1.59
C GLN A 270 -2.70 13.09 -0.92
N LYS A 271 -1.55 13.66 -1.34
CA LYS A 271 -1.05 14.98 -0.96
C LYS A 271 -2.13 16.08 -0.98
N THR A 272 -3.06 16.02 -1.92
CA THR A 272 -4.13 17.02 -2.08
C THR A 272 -5.51 16.54 -1.62
N GLY A 273 -5.56 15.42 -0.90
CA GLY A 273 -6.82 14.79 -0.46
C GLY A 273 -7.55 14.10 -1.62
N TRP A 274 -6.80 13.50 -2.54
CA TRP A 274 -7.29 12.80 -3.74
C TRP A 274 -8.00 13.69 -4.76
N ARG A 275 -7.72 15.00 -4.74
CA ARG A 275 -8.14 15.91 -5.82
C ARG A 275 -7.29 15.67 -7.06
N ARG A 276 -7.85 16.03 -8.22
CA ARG A 276 -7.12 16.03 -9.48
C ARG A 276 -5.95 17.03 -9.39
N ALA A 277 -4.77 16.58 -9.81
CA ALA A 277 -3.60 17.43 -9.94
C ALA A 277 -3.71 18.30 -11.19
N GLU A 278 -3.59 19.62 -11.01
CA GLU A 278 -3.61 20.60 -12.10
C GLU A 278 -2.22 21.18 -12.38
N THR A 279 -1.34 21.11 -11.39
CA THR A 279 0.03 21.62 -11.45
C THR A 279 1.03 20.60 -10.89
N LEU A 280 2.30 20.76 -11.25
CA LEU A 280 3.37 19.91 -10.69
C LEU A 280 3.46 19.99 -9.16
N ALA A 281 3.08 21.13 -8.57
CA ALA A 281 3.09 21.31 -7.12
C ALA A 281 2.10 20.40 -6.38
N ASP A 282 1.06 19.92 -7.08
CA ASP A 282 0.05 19.02 -6.54
C ASP A 282 0.57 17.58 -6.38
N LEU A 283 1.72 17.25 -7.01
CA LEU A 283 2.32 15.92 -6.94
C LEU A 283 3.18 15.72 -5.68
N PRO A 284 3.22 14.50 -5.12
CA PRO A 284 4.24 14.12 -4.16
C PRO A 284 5.65 14.27 -4.77
N THR A 285 6.59 14.72 -3.96
CA THR A 285 8.03 14.75 -4.31
C THR A 285 8.87 13.89 -3.37
N SER A 286 8.20 13.12 -2.51
CA SER A 286 8.75 12.20 -1.53
C SER A 286 7.66 11.22 -1.12
N TYR A 287 8.04 9.98 -0.83
CA TYR A 287 7.14 8.95 -0.28
C TYR A 287 6.31 9.42 0.92
N LYS A 288 6.85 10.34 1.73
CA LYS A 288 6.17 10.92 2.90
C LYS A 288 4.95 11.79 2.58
N GLN A 289 4.74 12.12 1.30
CA GLN A 289 3.61 12.93 0.84
C GLN A 289 2.45 12.07 0.30
N GLY A 290 2.53 10.75 0.48
CA GLY A 290 1.49 9.80 0.14
C GLY A 290 1.50 9.40 -1.33
N SER A 291 0.53 8.56 -1.69
CA SER A 291 0.41 7.97 -3.02
C SER A 291 -0.22 8.90 -4.07
N ALA A 292 -0.09 8.53 -5.33
CA ALA A 292 -0.83 9.09 -6.45
C ALA A 292 -1.64 8.00 -7.18
N PHE A 293 -2.66 8.42 -7.92
CA PHE A 293 -3.52 7.54 -8.70
C PHE A 293 -3.68 8.08 -10.13
N LEU A 294 -3.40 7.23 -11.12
CA LEU A 294 -3.55 7.54 -12.54
C LEU A 294 -4.69 6.72 -13.14
N THR A 295 -5.53 7.39 -13.92
CA THR A 295 -6.67 6.75 -14.60
C THR A 295 -7.14 7.57 -15.81
N ALA A 296 -7.78 6.92 -16.78
CA ALA A 296 -8.50 7.62 -17.84
C ALA A 296 -9.84 8.24 -17.35
N LYS A 297 -10.33 7.85 -16.17
CA LYS A 297 -11.61 8.26 -15.58
C LYS A 297 -11.54 9.66 -14.97
N ASP A 298 -12.70 10.28 -14.78
CA ASP A 298 -12.79 11.63 -14.21
C ASP A 298 -12.71 11.66 -12.68
N ALA A 299 -12.75 10.50 -12.02
CA ALA A 299 -12.62 10.35 -10.58
C ALA A 299 -12.01 9.00 -10.19
N ILE A 300 -11.46 8.93 -8.98
CA ILE A 300 -10.97 7.67 -8.39
C ILE A 300 -12.18 6.76 -8.05
N PRO A 301 -12.22 5.52 -8.55
CA PRO A 301 -13.29 4.59 -8.20
C PRO A 301 -13.32 4.25 -6.71
N GLY A 302 -14.54 4.20 -6.14
CA GLY A 302 -14.74 3.82 -4.73
C GLY A 302 -14.47 4.93 -3.72
N LEU A 303 -14.12 6.13 -4.16
CA LEU A 303 -14.05 7.33 -3.31
C LEU A 303 -15.24 8.26 -3.61
N PRO A 304 -15.71 9.04 -2.61
CA PRO A 304 -16.69 10.09 -2.84
C PRO A 304 -16.13 11.15 -3.81
N PRO A 305 -16.99 11.84 -4.58
CA PRO A 305 -16.55 12.95 -5.42
C PRO A 305 -15.84 14.01 -4.58
N SER A 306 -14.65 14.41 -5.01
CA SER A 306 -13.83 15.45 -4.38
C SER A 306 -14.26 16.85 -4.81
#